data_AF-A0A2E9YHT4-F1
#
_entry.id   AF-A0A2E9YHT4-F1
#
_cell.length_a   1.000
_cell.length_b   1.000
_cell.length_c   1.000
_cell.angle_alpha   90.00
_cell.angle_beta   90.00
_cell.angle_gamma   90.00
#
_symmetry.space_group_name_H-M   'P 1'
#
loop_
_entity.id
_entity.type
_entity.pdbx_description
1 polymer ?
#
loop_
_entity_poly.entity_id
_entity_poly.type
_entity_poly.pdbx_seq_one_letter_code
_entity_poly.pdbx_strand_id
1 'polypeptide(L)'
;MALPAKTGTCSICKKKGSTDWHHIISQHHAIRTGREDLLDNPDNVVELCRGCHKQTTASMVRKRLTKKHGPMKRRKAKPPKEVIEASSEKLTERGVWGKGHREARSTEKYDLRVSV
;
A
#
# COMPACT_ATOMS: atom_id res chain seq x y z
N MET A 1 2.80 -21.92 11.14
CA MET A 1 4.01 -22.58 11.68
C MET A 1 4.88 -21.53 12.34
N ALA A 2 5.50 -21.82 13.49
CA ALA A 2 6.42 -20.88 14.13
C ALA A 2 7.83 -21.07 13.53
N LEU A 3 8.49 -19.98 13.14
CA LEU A 3 9.90 -20.03 12.75
C LEU A 3 10.75 -20.49 13.95
N PRO A 4 11.85 -21.23 13.71
CA PRO A 4 12.75 -21.65 14.79
C PRO A 4 13.34 -20.42 15.51
N ALA A 5 13.84 -20.65 16.73
CA ALA A 5 14.52 -19.61 17.49
C ALA A 5 15.71 -19.04 16.69
N LYS A 6 15.88 -17.72 16.69
CA LYS A 6 17.03 -17.07 16.04
C LYS A 6 18.32 -17.53 16.70
N THR A 7 19.28 -17.95 15.89
CA THR A 7 20.61 -18.38 16.38
C THR A 7 21.53 -17.20 16.68
N GLY A 8 21.20 -16.01 16.15
CA GLY A 8 22.05 -14.82 16.21
C GLY A 8 23.29 -14.92 15.31
N THR A 9 23.32 -15.87 14.36
CA THR A 9 24.46 -16.08 13.47
C THR A 9 24.02 -15.98 12.01
N CYS A 10 24.71 -15.13 11.22
CA CYS A 10 24.38 -14.97 9.81
C CYS A 10 24.71 -16.24 9.01
N SER A 11 23.74 -16.78 8.27
CA SER A 11 23.94 -17.98 7.44
C SER A 11 24.97 -17.79 6.33
N ILE A 12 25.19 -16.54 5.86
CA ILE A 12 26.15 -16.22 4.78
C ILE A 12 27.55 -15.96 5.33
N CYS A 13 27.73 -14.91 6.15
CA CYS A 13 29.07 -14.49 6.59
C CYS A 13 29.51 -15.10 7.93
N LYS A 14 28.67 -15.94 8.55
CA LYS A 14 28.91 -16.64 9.82
C LYS A 14 29.25 -15.76 11.02
N LYS A 15 29.11 -14.44 10.91
CA LYS A 15 29.28 -13.50 12.02
C LYS A 15 28.11 -13.59 12.99
N LYS A 16 28.41 -13.56 14.29
CA LYS A 16 27.44 -13.46 15.37
C LYS A 16 26.96 -12.00 15.54
N GLY A 17 25.70 -11.82 15.94
CA GLY A 17 25.13 -10.51 16.24
C GLY A 17 23.64 -10.40 15.89
N SER A 18 23.18 -9.18 15.63
CA SER A 18 21.80 -8.91 15.24
C SER A 18 21.49 -9.42 13.83
N THR A 19 20.52 -10.32 13.76
CA THR A 19 20.07 -11.01 12.56
C THR A 19 18.56 -10.89 12.36
N ASP A 20 18.16 -10.96 11.10
CA ASP A 20 16.77 -10.92 10.67
C ASP A 20 16.47 -12.09 9.71
N TRP A 21 15.26 -12.60 9.80
CA TRP A 21 14.76 -13.63 8.90
C TRP A 21 14.49 -13.02 7.52
N HIS A 22 14.97 -13.68 6.48
CA HIS A 22 14.87 -13.23 5.09
C HIS A 22 14.31 -14.34 4.21
N HIS A 23 13.29 -14.03 3.41
CA HIS A 23 12.77 -15.01 2.46
C HIS A 23 13.67 -15.10 1.23
N ILE A 24 14.15 -16.29 0.88
CA ILE A 24 14.97 -16.52 -0.33
C ILE A 24 14.14 -16.18 -1.57
N ILE A 25 12.96 -16.77 -1.68
CA ILE A 25 11.93 -16.41 -2.65
C ILE A 25 10.99 -15.41 -1.99
N SER A 26 10.97 -14.18 -2.49
CA SER A 26 10.17 -13.11 -1.87
C SER A 26 8.68 -13.47 -1.79
N GLN A 27 8.03 -13.09 -0.69
CA GLN A 27 6.59 -13.26 -0.51
C GLN A 27 5.77 -12.66 -1.67
N HIS A 28 6.19 -11.50 -2.19
CA HIS A 28 5.53 -10.87 -3.33
C HIS A 28 5.57 -11.74 -4.58
N HIS A 29 6.71 -12.41 -4.84
CA HIS A 29 6.83 -13.33 -5.95
C HIS A 29 5.93 -14.55 -5.76
N ALA A 30 5.96 -15.16 -4.57
CA ALA A 30 5.12 -16.31 -4.21
C ALA A 30 3.62 -16.03 -4.42
N ILE A 31 3.12 -14.89 -3.92
CA ILE A 31 1.73 -14.44 -4.13
C ILE A 31 1.43 -14.28 -5.62
N ARG A 32 2.34 -13.65 -6.37
CA ARG A 32 2.14 -13.35 -7.79
C ARG A 32 2.11 -14.62 -8.66
N THR A 33 2.83 -15.67 -8.26
CA THR A 33 2.92 -16.94 -9.01
C THR A 33 1.97 -18.02 -8.48
N GLY A 34 1.16 -17.72 -7.46
CA GLY A 34 0.24 -18.69 -6.85
C GLY A 34 0.95 -19.77 -6.02
N ARG A 35 2.20 -19.55 -5.63
CA ARG A 35 3.00 -20.47 -4.81
C ARG A 35 2.87 -20.15 -3.33
N GLU A 36 1.66 -20.32 -2.80
CA GLU A 36 1.34 -20.00 -1.40
C GLU A 36 2.12 -20.90 -0.42
N ASP A 37 2.53 -22.08 -0.87
CA ASP A 37 3.43 -22.98 -0.14
C ASP A 37 4.69 -22.28 0.37
N LEU A 38 5.21 -21.31 -0.39
CA LEU A 38 6.45 -20.60 -0.06
C LEU A 38 6.29 -19.50 1.00
N LEU A 39 5.06 -19.14 1.38
CA LEU A 39 4.80 -18.04 2.32
C LEU A 39 5.12 -18.44 3.76
N ASP A 40 4.77 -19.67 4.12
CA ASP A 40 4.94 -20.21 5.47
C ASP A 40 6.02 -21.29 5.55
N ASN A 41 6.68 -21.61 4.42
CA ASN A 41 7.72 -22.62 4.37
C ASN A 41 8.99 -22.13 5.11
N PRO A 42 9.40 -22.77 6.23
CA PRO A 42 10.60 -22.39 6.97
C PRO A 42 11.88 -22.55 6.13
N ASP A 43 11.91 -23.46 5.17
CA ASP A 43 13.05 -23.69 4.28
C ASP A 43 13.23 -22.56 3.25
N ASN A 44 12.18 -21.75 3.04
CA ASN A 44 12.27 -20.54 2.22
C ASN A 44 12.80 -19.34 3.03
N VAL A 45 13.18 -19.52 4.30
CA VAL A 45 13.61 -18.41 5.17
C VAL A 45 15.02 -18.67 5.72
N VAL A 46 15.88 -17.65 5.66
CA VAL A 46 17.27 -17.71 6.13
C VAL A 46 17.58 -16.58 7.08
N GLU A 47 18.44 -16.85 8.07
CA GLU A 47 18.84 -15.88 9.08
C GLU A 47 20.05 -15.07 8.62
N LEU A 48 19.89 -13.77 8.39
CA LEU A 48 20.94 -12.92 7.83
C LEU A 48 21.27 -11.74 8.74
N CYS A 49 22.55 -11.36 8.84
CA CYS A 49 22.92 -10.08 9.43
C CYS A 49 22.48 -8.92 8.53
N ARG A 50 22.29 -7.74 9.11
CA ARG A 50 21.87 -6.53 8.37
C ARG A 50 22.74 -6.20 7.15
N GLY A 51 24.04 -6.47 7.23
CA GLY A 51 24.98 -6.24 6.13
C GLY A 51 24.69 -7.12 4.92
N CYS A 52 24.54 -8.43 5.14
CA CYS A 52 24.18 -9.39 4.08
C CYS A 52 22.74 -9.20 3.61
N HIS A 53 21.80 -8.95 4.54
CA HIS A 53 20.41 -8.70 4.22
C HIS A 53 20.24 -7.55 3.22
N LYS A 54 21.02 -6.47 3.38
CA LYS A 54 20.96 -5.30 2.49
C LYS A 54 21.43 -5.57 1.06
N GLN A 55 22.22 -6.63 0.84
CA GLN A 55 22.80 -7.04 -0.44
C GLN A 55 21.92 -8.04 -1.21
N THR A 56 20.84 -8.55 -0.59
CA THR A 56 19.89 -9.43 -1.29
C THR A 56 19.21 -8.69 -2.45
N THR A 57 18.95 -9.39 -3.55
CA THR A 57 18.28 -8.81 -4.73
C THR A 57 16.94 -8.18 -4.36
N ALA A 58 16.16 -8.84 -3.50
CA ALA A 58 14.89 -8.29 -2.99
C ALA A 58 15.09 -6.93 -2.27
N SER A 59 16.11 -6.82 -1.43
CA SER A 59 16.47 -5.56 -0.75
C SER A 59 16.93 -4.49 -1.73
N MET A 60 17.81 -4.83 -2.68
CA MET A 60 18.32 -3.88 -3.68
C MET A 60 17.22 -3.36 -4.61
N VAL A 61 16.37 -4.26 -5.10
CA VAL A 61 15.20 -3.92 -5.93
C VAL A 61 14.25 -3.02 -5.16
N ARG A 62 13.94 -3.35 -3.89
CA ARG A 62 13.09 -2.49 -3.04
C ARG A 62 13.68 -1.09 -2.88
N LYS A 63 14.98 -0.96 -2.59
CA LYS A 63 15.66 0.34 -2.48
C LYS A 63 15.59 1.13 -3.79
N ARG A 64 15.85 0.48 -4.93
CA ARG A 64 15.76 1.10 -6.26
C ARG A 64 14.36 1.61 -6.55
N LEU A 65 13.33 0.79 -6.30
CA LEU A 65 11.93 1.16 -6.54
C LEU A 65 11.48 2.28 -5.61
N THR A 66 11.84 2.23 -4.32
CA THR A 66 11.56 3.32 -3.37
C THR A 66 12.22 4.63 -3.78
N LYS A 67 13.46 4.58 -4.33
CA LYS A 67 14.13 5.77 -4.85
C LYS A 67 13.44 6.35 -6.09
N LYS A 68 12.95 5.49 -6.99
CA LYS A 68 12.32 5.91 -8.25
C LYS A 68 10.88 6.40 -8.08
N HIS A 69 10.11 5.75 -7.21
CA HIS A 69 8.65 5.96 -7.09
C HIS A 69 8.24 6.56 -5.74
N GLY A 70 9.20 6.85 -4.85
CA GLY A 70 8.94 7.25 -3.47
C GLY A 70 8.57 6.06 -2.57
N PRO A 71 8.39 6.30 -1.26
CA PRO A 71 7.96 5.27 -0.33
C PRO A 71 6.57 4.74 -0.71
N MET A 72 6.43 3.42 -0.73
CA MET A 72 5.14 2.78 -0.99
C MET A 72 4.12 3.23 0.07
N LYS A 73 3.08 3.96 -0.34
CA LYS A 73 1.97 4.34 0.54
C LYS A 73 1.25 3.05 0.96
N ARG A 74 1.21 2.77 2.26
CA ARG A 74 0.34 1.70 2.79
C ARG A 74 -1.10 2.08 2.43
N ARG A 75 -1.75 1.32 1.56
CA ARG A 75 -3.19 1.47 1.35
C ARG A 75 -3.85 1.15 2.69
N LYS A 76 -4.59 2.11 3.26
CA LYS A 76 -5.46 1.83 4.40
C LYS A 76 -6.42 0.73 3.94
N ALA A 77 -6.64 -0.29 4.77
CA ALA A 77 -7.68 -1.28 4.50
C ALA A 77 -8.98 -0.51 4.25
N LYS A 78 -9.69 -0.82 3.16
CA LYS A 78 -11.03 -0.24 2.97
C LYS A 78 -11.85 -0.65 4.20
N PRO A 79 -12.55 0.29 4.87
CA PRO A 79 -13.42 -0.08 5.96
C PRO A 79 -14.46 -1.11 5.47
N PRO A 80 -14.94 -1.99 6.35
CA PRO A 80 -16.03 -2.91 6.01
C PRO A 80 -17.22 -2.12 5.44
N LYS A 81 -17.94 -2.71 4.47
CA LYS A 81 -19.09 -2.05 3.81
C LYS A 81 -20.11 -1.51 4.82
N GLU A 82 -20.34 -2.24 5.91
CA GLU A 82 -21.25 -1.85 7.01
C GLU A 82 -20.91 -0.49 7.64
N VAL A 83 -19.61 -0.16 7.73
CA VAL A 83 -19.14 1.12 8.29
C VAL A 83 -19.34 2.27 7.30
N ILE A 84 -19.36 1.98 6.00
CA ILE A 84 -19.62 2.97 4.94
C ILE A 84 -21.09 3.39 4.95
N GLU A 85 -22.01 2.42 5.06
CA GLU A 85 -23.46 2.67 5.07
C GLU A 85 -23.90 3.45 6.33
N ALA A 86 -23.45 3.03 7.52
CA ALA A 86 -23.72 3.74 8.78
C ALA A 86 -23.16 5.18 8.82
N SER A 87 -22.13 5.47 8.02
CA SER A 87 -21.56 6.83 7.90
C SER A 87 -22.32 7.69 6.90
N SER A 88 -22.95 7.08 5.88
CA SER A 88 -23.81 7.77 4.90
C SER A 88 -25.13 8.22 5.53
N GLU A 89 -25.71 7.38 6.39
CA GLU A 89 -26.98 7.64 7.09
C GLU A 89 -26.84 8.76 8.13
N LYS A 90 -25.72 8.78 8.87
CA LYS A 90 -25.39 9.89 9.80
C LYS A 90 -25.11 11.22 9.10
N LEU A 91 -24.72 11.20 7.82
CA LEU A 91 -24.52 12.41 7.03
C LEU A 91 -25.86 13.02 6.58
N THR A 92 -26.86 12.19 6.29
CA THR A 92 -28.21 12.64 5.94
C THR A 92 -28.96 13.25 7.13
N GLU A 93 -28.70 12.78 8.36
CA GLU A 93 -29.35 13.33 9.57
C GLU A 93 -28.78 14.68 10.03
N ARG A 94 -27.51 14.98 9.73
CA ARG A 94 -26.83 16.23 10.15
C ARG A 94 -26.84 17.35 9.10
N GLY A 95 -27.63 17.21 8.04
CA GLY A 95 -27.55 18.04 6.82
C GLY A 95 -28.81 18.82 6.44
N VAL A 96 -29.45 19.54 7.36
CA VAL A 96 -30.26 20.72 6.96
C VAL A 96 -29.32 21.91 6.90
N TRP A 97 -28.74 22.16 5.71
CA TRP A 97 -28.16 23.46 5.35
C TRP A 97 -28.94 24.00 4.16
N GLY A 98 -29.54 25.17 4.35
CA GLY A 98 -30.47 25.81 3.43
C GLY A 98 -29.90 25.99 2.03
N LYS A 99 -30.73 25.67 1.03
CA LYS A 99 -30.47 25.95 -0.38
C LYS A 99 -30.39 27.47 -0.59
N GLY A 100 -29.18 28.00 -0.64
CA GLY A 100 -28.93 29.31 -1.23
C GLY A 100 -29.16 29.22 -2.74
N HIS A 101 -30.16 29.96 -3.22
CA HIS A 101 -30.43 30.22 -4.62
C HIS A 101 -29.15 30.59 -5.38
N ARG A 102 -28.80 29.81 -6.41
CA ARG A 102 -27.93 30.26 -7.50
C ARG A 102 -28.83 30.46 -8.71
N GLU A 103 -29.20 31.70 -8.97
CA GLU A 103 -30.02 32.09 -10.12
C GLU A 103 -29.40 31.58 -11.42
N ALA A 104 -30.24 30.93 -12.22
CA ALA A 104 -29.93 30.51 -13.57
C ALA A 104 -29.74 31.76 -14.44
N ARG A 105 -28.51 31.98 -14.93
CA ARG A 105 -28.25 32.97 -15.96
C ARG A 105 -28.84 32.45 -17.27
N SER A 106 -30.03 32.94 -17.60
CA SER A 106 -30.74 32.68 -18.86
C SER A 106 -29.85 33.06 -20.05
N THR A 107 -29.72 32.13 -20.99
CA THR A 107 -29.17 32.37 -22.31
C THR A 107 -30.32 32.74 -23.25
N GLU A 108 -30.47 34.03 -23.54
CA GLU A 108 -31.30 34.48 -24.67
C GLU A 108 -30.39 35.19 -25.67
N LYS A 109 -30.21 34.51 -26.81
CA LYS A 109 -29.66 35.05 -28.06
C LYS A 109 -30.78 35.78 -28.81
N TYR A 110 -30.35 36.55 -29.83
CA TYR A 110 -31.11 37.25 -30.87
C TYR A 110 -31.55 38.68 -30.51
N ASP A 111 -31.50 39.68 -31.36
CA ASP A 111 -30.78 40.02 -32.60
C ASP A 111 -31.17 41.49 -32.91
N LEU A 112 -30.53 42.14 -33.88
CA LEU A 112 -31.03 43.31 -34.65
C LEU A 112 -31.22 44.69 -33.96
N ARG A 113 -30.28 45.63 -34.17
CA ARG A 113 -30.32 46.67 -35.24
C ARG A 113 -29.42 47.87 -34.94
N VAL A 114 -28.60 48.16 -35.95
CA VAL A 114 -27.89 49.41 -36.24
C VAL A 114 -28.89 50.53 -36.62
N SER A 115 -28.44 51.79 -36.50
CA SER A 115 -28.99 53.07 -37.01
C SER A 115 -29.81 53.84 -35.96
N VAL A 116 -29.56 55.13 -35.66
CA VAL A 116 -29.03 56.26 -36.46
C VAL A 116 -28.15 57.14 -35.58
#